data_AF-A0ABD3X535-F1
#
_entry.id   AF-A0ABD3X535-F1
#
_cell.length_a   1.000
_cell.length_b   1.000
_cell.length_c   1.000
_cell.angle_alpha   90.00
_cell.angle_beta   90.00
_cell.angle_gamma   90.00
#
_symmetry.space_group_name_H-M   'P 1'
#
loop_
_entity.id
_entity.type
_entity.pdbx_description
1 polymer ?
#
loop_
_entity_poly.entity_id
_entity_poly.type
_entity_poly.pdbx_seq_one_letter_code
_entity_poly.pdbx_strand_id
1 'polypeptide(L)'
;MSSHILVYFIFSVVLHLGLGMVNFALHKSAIQSTTEFWNNFEWTADKAVDGNSDGSYPDNSRTCSSTMNKGVPWVNHTWEVNITRAILVKTVTVYGRTDGIVTSHI
;
A
#
# COMPACT_ATOMS: atom_id res chain seq x y z
N MET A 1 -36.96 17.88 0.04
CA MET A 1 -36.06 18.35 1.12
C MET A 1 -34.64 18.27 0.58
N SER A 2 -34.05 19.42 0.27
CA SER A 2 -32.71 19.52 -0.30
C SER A 2 -31.68 19.42 0.83
N SER A 3 -30.66 18.59 0.64
CA SER A 3 -29.50 18.52 1.55
C SER A 3 -28.26 18.86 0.74
N HIS A 4 -27.79 20.11 0.85
CA HIS A 4 -26.50 20.52 0.31
C HIS A 4 -25.42 20.27 1.36
N ILE A 5 -24.47 19.38 1.06
CA ILE A 5 -23.25 19.20 1.86
C ILE A 5 -22.22 20.21 1.32
N LEU A 6 -21.94 21.27 2.07
CA LEU A 6 -20.84 22.18 1.78
C LEU A 6 -19.53 21.57 2.32
N VAL A 7 -18.62 21.19 1.43
CA VAL A 7 -17.24 20.81 1.78
C VAL A 7 -16.33 21.99 1.47
N TYR A 8 -15.87 22.69 2.51
CA TYR A 8 -14.88 23.76 2.37
C TYR A 8 -13.48 23.15 2.32
N PHE A 9 -12.80 23.27 1.18
CA PHE A 9 -11.36 23.07 1.10
C PHE A 9 -10.67 24.42 1.32
N ILE A 10 -10.07 24.62 2.50
CA ILE A 10 -9.17 25.75 2.71
C ILE A 10 -7.89 25.45 1.94
N PHE A 11 -7.69 26.17 0.82
CA PHE A 11 -6.44 26.17 0.07
C PHE A 11 -5.39 26.94 0.90
N SER A 12 -4.63 26.23 1.73
CA SER A 12 -3.45 26.83 2.36
C SER A 12 -2.31 26.82 1.35
N VAL A 13 -1.86 28.02 0.98
CA VAL A 13 -0.65 28.24 0.20
C VAL A 13 0.53 27.70 1.01
N VAL A 14 1.11 26.58 0.56
CA VAL A 14 2.39 26.10 1.09
C VAL A 14 3.47 26.50 0.11
N LEU A 15 4.34 27.38 0.60
CA LEU A 15 5.61 27.80 0.01
C LEU A 15 6.34 26.57 -0.56
N HIS A 16 6.40 26.47 -1.90
CA HIS A 16 7.20 25.45 -2.57
C HIS A 16 8.67 25.84 -2.41
N LEU A 17 9.27 25.47 -1.29
CA LEU A 17 10.73 25.44 -1.16
C LEU A 17 11.31 24.26 -1.96
N GLY A 18 10.87 24.00 -3.20
CA GLY A 18 11.49 23.02 -4.11
C GLY A 18 11.65 21.57 -3.60
N LEU A 19 11.05 21.21 -2.45
CA LEU A 19 11.15 19.88 -1.89
C LEU A 19 10.13 18.98 -2.59
N GLY A 20 10.62 18.02 -3.38
CA GLY A 20 9.79 17.03 -4.05
C GLY A 20 8.84 16.31 -3.08
N MET A 21 7.83 15.63 -3.63
CA MET A 21 6.95 14.78 -2.82
C MET A 21 7.77 13.75 -2.05
N VAL A 22 7.63 13.72 -0.73
CA VAL A 22 8.33 12.76 0.13
C VAL A 22 7.46 11.53 0.34
N ASN A 23 8.00 10.35 0.08
CA ASN A 23 7.34 9.10 0.45
C ASN A 23 7.53 8.86 1.97
N PHE A 24 6.50 9.17 2.76
CA PHE A 24 6.53 8.96 4.21
C PHE A 24 6.41 7.49 4.63
N ALA A 25 5.96 6.60 3.74
CA ALA A 25 5.84 5.18 4.01
C ALA A 25 7.16 4.42 3.85
N LEU A 26 8.12 4.97 3.09
CA LEU A 26 9.41 4.33 2.80
C LEU A 26 10.12 3.87 4.09
N HIS A 27 10.42 2.57 4.14
CA HIS A 27 11.07 1.86 5.25
C HIS A 27 10.38 2.03 6.60
N LYS A 28 9.07 2.29 6.62
CA LYS A 28 8.28 2.28 7.85
C LYS A 28 7.88 0.88 8.23
N SER A 29 7.60 0.69 9.52
CA SER A 29 7.07 -0.57 10.02
C SER A 29 5.70 -0.81 9.40
N ALA A 30 5.53 -1.95 8.75
CA ALA A 30 4.27 -2.39 8.20
C ALA A 30 3.85 -3.74 8.81
N ILE A 31 2.55 -3.95 8.93
CA ILE A 31 1.94 -5.19 9.39
C ILE A 31 0.87 -5.62 8.41
N GLN A 32 0.57 -6.92 8.38
CA GLN A 32 -0.52 -7.48 7.57
C GLN A 32 -1.21 -8.61 8.33
N SER A 33 -2.45 -8.92 7.98
CA SER A 33 -3.25 -9.90 8.73
C SER A 33 -2.63 -11.30 8.78
N THR A 34 -1.95 -11.70 7.71
CA THR A 34 -1.24 -12.99 7.59
C THR A 34 -0.05 -12.85 6.66
N THR A 35 1.00 -13.65 6.84
CA THR A 35 2.16 -13.67 5.92
C THR A 35 2.17 -14.96 5.13
N GLU A 36 2.21 -14.85 3.80
CA GLU A 36 2.40 -16.00 2.92
C GLU A 36 3.87 -16.47 2.94
N PHE A 37 4.07 -17.77 3.08
CA PHE A 37 5.37 -18.43 2.88
C PHE A 37 5.30 -19.26 1.60
N TRP A 38 6.00 -18.82 0.56
CA TRP A 38 6.02 -19.49 -0.74
C TRP A 38 7.39 -19.34 -1.40
N ASN A 39 7.84 -20.37 -2.12
CA ASN A 39 9.16 -20.41 -2.78
C ASN A 39 10.35 -20.13 -1.82
N ASN A 40 10.31 -20.70 -0.61
CA ASN A 40 11.30 -20.49 0.45
C ASN A 40 11.51 -19.01 0.82
N PHE A 41 10.44 -18.21 0.75
CA PHE A 41 10.46 -16.79 1.04
C PHE A 41 9.20 -16.35 1.79
N GLU A 42 9.38 -15.46 2.76
CA GLU A 42 8.29 -14.80 3.50
C GLU A 42 7.91 -13.49 2.80
N TRP A 43 6.67 -13.40 2.34
CA TRP A 43 6.12 -12.25 1.64
C TRP A 43 5.57 -11.22 2.62
N THR A 44 6.46 -10.66 3.42
CA THR A 44 6.17 -9.78 4.56
C THR A 44 5.63 -8.39 4.16
N ALA A 45 4.99 -7.71 5.12
CA ALA A 45 4.34 -6.42 4.90
C ALA A 45 5.32 -5.29 4.53
N ASP A 46 6.56 -5.34 5.01
CA ASP A 46 7.59 -4.32 4.77
C ASP A 46 7.99 -4.21 3.29
N LYS A 47 7.73 -5.25 2.49
CA LYS A 47 8.01 -5.27 1.06
C LYS A 47 7.26 -4.17 0.31
N ALA A 48 6.00 -3.90 0.66
CA ALA A 48 5.21 -2.81 0.07
C ALA A 48 5.75 -1.40 0.36
N VAL A 49 6.78 -1.27 1.21
CA VAL A 49 7.40 0.01 1.59
C VAL A 49 8.92 0.01 1.47
N ASP A 50 9.51 -0.93 0.72
CA ASP A 50 10.96 -1.05 0.53
C ASP A 50 11.54 -0.08 -0.53
N GLY A 51 10.66 0.65 -1.23
CA GLY A 51 11.04 1.62 -2.27
C GLY A 51 11.17 1.03 -3.68
N ASN A 52 10.85 -0.25 -3.86
CA ASN A 52 10.84 -0.92 -5.15
C ASN A 52 9.38 -1.18 -5.60
N SER A 53 9.01 -0.66 -6.77
CA SER A 53 7.66 -0.81 -7.33
C SER A 53 7.56 -1.92 -8.37
N ASP A 54 8.55 -2.81 -8.45
CA ASP A 54 8.53 -3.96 -9.35
C ASP A 54 7.48 -5.00 -8.90
N GLY A 55 6.36 -5.05 -9.62
CA GLY A 55 5.27 -5.97 -9.33
C GLY A 55 5.53 -7.43 -9.73
N SER A 56 6.75 -7.85 -10.06
CA SER A 56 7.06 -9.25 -10.42
C SER A 56 7.29 -10.14 -9.19
N TYR A 57 6.32 -11.02 -8.93
CA TYR A 57 6.27 -11.93 -7.78
C TYR A 57 7.14 -13.20 -7.85
N PRO A 58 7.51 -13.83 -8.99
CA PRO A 58 8.08 -15.17 -8.92
C PRO A 58 9.59 -15.20 -8.65
N ASP A 59 10.39 -14.33 -9.29
CA ASP A 59 11.82 -14.65 -9.46
C ASP A 59 12.84 -13.50 -9.28
N ASN A 60 12.43 -12.23 -9.18
CA ASN A 60 13.39 -11.12 -9.41
C ASN A 60 13.48 -10.12 -8.26
N SER A 61 12.37 -9.51 -7.87
CA SER A 61 12.41 -8.33 -6.99
C SER A 61 12.15 -8.65 -5.52
N ARG A 62 11.35 -9.71 -5.23
CA ARG A 62 10.94 -10.10 -3.86
C ARG A 62 10.43 -8.89 -3.04
N THR A 63 9.69 -8.01 -3.71
CA THR A 63 9.29 -6.67 -3.21
C THR A 63 7.77 -6.51 -3.04
N CYS A 64 6.98 -7.49 -3.47
CA CYS A 64 5.55 -7.51 -3.15
C CYS A 64 5.32 -8.01 -1.71
N SER A 65 4.27 -7.54 -1.04
CA SER A 65 3.74 -8.17 0.17
C SER A 65 2.61 -9.14 -0.20
N SER A 66 2.45 -10.25 0.51
CA SER A 66 1.35 -11.20 0.26
C SER A 66 0.78 -11.80 1.53
N THR A 67 -0.55 -11.74 1.63
CA THR A 67 -1.32 -12.41 2.66
C THR A 67 -1.70 -13.83 2.21
N MET A 68 -1.77 -14.78 3.15
CA MET A 68 -2.16 -16.15 2.84
C MET A 68 -3.56 -16.21 2.22
N ASN A 69 -3.67 -16.78 1.03
CA ASN A 69 -4.96 -17.20 0.49
C ASN A 69 -5.35 -18.52 1.15
N LYS A 70 -6.18 -18.46 2.19
CA LYS A 70 -6.64 -19.66 2.91
C LYS A 70 -7.72 -20.46 2.15
N GLY A 71 -8.05 -20.09 0.91
CA GLY A 71 -9.14 -20.71 0.15
C GLY A 71 -10.53 -20.48 0.77
N VAL A 72 -10.63 -19.56 1.73
CA VAL A 72 -11.88 -19.18 2.40
C VAL A 72 -12.23 -17.74 1.96
N PRO A 73 -13.38 -17.52 1.31
CA PRO A 73 -13.74 -16.22 0.72
C PRO A 73 -14.02 -15.10 1.73
N TRP A 74 -13.99 -15.38 3.04
CA TRP A 74 -14.38 -14.45 4.10
C TRP A 74 -13.22 -14.02 5.01
N VAL A 75 -11.98 -14.36 4.66
CA VAL A 75 -10.84 -13.89 5.45
C VAL A 75 -10.55 -12.44 5.09
N ASN A 76 -10.62 -11.55 6.08
CA ASN A 76 -10.25 -10.15 5.89
C ASN A 76 -8.74 -10.03 5.69
N HIS A 77 -8.35 -9.63 4.48
CA HIS A 77 -6.97 -9.28 4.15
C HIS A 77 -6.72 -7.83 4.56
N THR A 78 -5.73 -7.59 5.42
CA THR A 78 -5.37 -6.23 5.84
C THR A 78 -3.87 -6.03 5.72
N TRP A 79 -3.50 -4.79 5.42
CA TRP A 79 -2.14 -4.29 5.44
C TRP A 79 -2.17 -2.87 6.03
N GLU A 80 -1.21 -2.55 6.90
CA GLU A 80 -1.12 -1.26 7.58
C GLU A 80 0.35 -0.84 7.68
N VAL A 81 0.62 0.46 7.53
CA VAL A 81 1.93 1.07 7.77
C VAL A 81 1.85 2.10 8.89
N ASN A 82 2.78 2.01 9.84
CA ASN A 82 2.89 2.95 10.95
C ASN A 82 3.66 4.20 10.49
N ILE A 83 2.90 5.23 10.14
CA ILE A 83 3.42 6.59 9.94
C ILE A 83 3.53 7.21 11.33
N THR A 84 4.73 7.16 11.91
CA THR A 84 5.09 7.45 13.32
C THR A 84 4.67 8.83 13.88
N ARG A 85 3.96 9.65 13.11
CA ARG A 85 3.33 10.92 13.48
C ARG A 85 2.18 11.22 12.51
N ALA A 86 1.21 12.01 12.95
CA ALA A 86 0.20 12.55 12.07
C ALA A 86 0.85 13.45 11.00
N ILE A 87 0.52 13.19 9.73
CA ILE A 87 0.94 13.99 8.57
C ILE A 87 -0.26 14.30 7.68
N LEU A 88 -0.16 15.38 6.92
CA LEU A 88 -1.10 15.61 5.81
C LEU A 88 -0.70 14.72 4.64
N VAL A 89 -1.52 13.72 4.34
CA VAL A 89 -1.33 12.84 3.17
C VAL A 89 -1.92 13.54 1.95
N LYS A 90 -1.07 13.88 0.97
CA LYS A 90 -1.51 14.43 -0.32
C LYS A 90 -1.96 13.35 -1.30
N THR A 91 -1.26 12.22 -1.33
CA THR A 91 -1.48 11.14 -2.29
C THR A 91 -1.08 9.82 -1.66
N VAL A 92 -1.81 8.76 -1.98
CA VAL A 92 -1.44 7.36 -1.72
C VAL A 92 -1.32 6.68 -3.07
N THR A 93 -0.17 6.08 -3.36
CA THR A 93 0.06 5.32 -4.60
C THR A 93 0.17 3.84 -4.24
N VAL A 94 -0.58 2.99 -4.94
CA VAL A 94 -0.59 1.54 -4.74
C VAL A 94 -0.12 0.88 -6.02
N TYR A 95 0.93 0.06 -5.93
CA TYR A 95 1.42 -0.76 -7.03
C TYR A 95 0.92 -2.18 -6.85
N GLY A 96 0.19 -2.68 -7.86
CA GLY A 96 -0.29 -4.05 -7.88
C GLY A 96 0.78 -5.02 -8.39
N ARG A 97 0.58 -6.32 -8.11
CA ARG A 97 1.32 -7.41 -8.75
C ARG A 97 1.08 -7.39 -10.27
N THR A 98 2.10 -7.68 -11.06
CA THR A 98 2.10 -7.52 -12.54
C THR A 98 2.40 -8.80 -13.32
N ASP A 99 2.85 -9.87 -12.66
CA ASP A 99 3.22 -11.14 -13.27
C ASP A 99 2.08 -12.20 -13.30
N GLY A 100 0.90 -11.85 -12.77
CA GLY A 100 -0.27 -12.73 -12.76
C GLY A 100 -1.30 -12.39 -13.85
N ILE A 101 -1.89 -13.41 -14.48
CA ILE A 101 -3.15 -13.26 -15.21
C ILE A 101 -4.25 -12.98 -14.18
N VAL A 102 -4.88 -11.81 -14.23
CA VAL A 102 -6.05 -11.50 -13.40
C VAL A 102 -7.24 -12.33 -13.90
N THR A 103 -7.57 -13.43 -13.24
CA THR A 103 -8.93 -13.96 -13.29
C THR A 103 -9.79 -13.14 -12.33
N SER A 104 -10.28 -11.99 -12.79
CA SER A 104 -11.19 -11.16 -12.01
C SER A 104 -12.54 -11.87 -11.88
N HIS A 105 -12.89 -12.30 -10.66
CA HIS A 105 -14.28 -12.37 -10.24
C HIS A 105 -14.55 -11.13 -9.40
N ILE A 106 -15.19 -10.15 -10.04
CA ILE A 106 -15.94 -9.06 -9.39
C ILE A 106 -17.25 -9.59 -8.86
#